data_AF-A0A4C1TD41-F1
#
_entry.id   AF-A0A4C1TD41-F1
#
_cell.length_a   1.000
_cell.length_b   1.000
_cell.length_c   1.000
_cell.angle_alpha   90.00
_cell.angle_beta   90.00
_cell.angle_gamma   90.00
#
_symmetry.space_group_name_H-M   'P 1'
#
loop_
_entity.id
_entity.type
_entity.pdbx_description
1 polymer ?
#
loop_
_entity_poly.entity_id
_entity_poly.type
_entity_poly.pdbx_seq_one_letter_code
_entity_poly.pdbx_strand_id
1 'polypeptide(L)' 'MYKESRGCKKITEEDIVRVARRMLNARPAVAARGKLGSLPSYDDIQTAMAIDKADSAPQSKRFHLFRS' A
#
# COMPACT_ATOMS: atom_id res chain seq x y z
N MET A 1 3.69 26.23 34.85
CA MET A 1 2.70 25.14 34.82
C MET A 1 2.64 24.61 33.39
N TYR A 2 3.52 23.65 33.04
CA TYR A 2 3.61 23.09 31.70
C TYR A 2 2.52 22.02 31.51
N LYS A 3 1.74 22.14 30.43
CA LYS A 3 0.75 21.13 30.05
C LYS A 3 1.45 19.83 29.70
N GLU A 4 1.00 18.77 30.36
CA GLU A 4 1.35 17.38 30.10
C GLU A 4 1.13 17.04 28.62
N SER A 5 2.22 16.65 27.94
CA SER A 5 2.19 16.11 26.59
C SER A 5 1.31 14.86 26.61
N ARG A 6 0.13 14.90 25.99
CA ARG A 6 -0.71 13.71 25.79
C ARG A 6 0.01 12.77 24.84
N GLY A 7 0.91 11.96 25.38
CA GLY A 7 1.67 10.95 24.65
C GLY A 7 0.72 9.96 24.00
N CYS A 8 0.99 9.60 22.76
CA CYS A 8 0.28 8.57 22.03
C CYS A 8 0.10 7.33 22.91
N LYS A 9 -1.13 6.79 22.95
CA LYS A 9 -1.37 5.47 23.54
C LYS A 9 -0.43 4.45 22.90
N LYS A 10 -0.03 3.41 23.64
CA LYS A 10 0.82 2.34 23.10
C LYS A 10 0.16 1.78 21.84
N ILE A 11 0.89 1.80 20.73
CA ILE A 11 0.45 1.24 19.45
C ILE A 11 0.55 -0.28 19.54
N THR A 12 -0.50 -0.99 19.14
CA THR A 12 -0.51 -2.47 19.10
C THR A 12 -0.30 -2.99 17.67
N GLU A 13 -0.08 -4.30 17.54
CA GLU A 13 0.00 -4.95 16.23
C GLU A 13 -1.32 -4.78 15.45
N GLU A 14 -2.46 -4.88 16.13
CA GLU A 14 -3.78 -4.70 15.55
C GLU A 14 -3.96 -3.30 14.97
N ASP A 15 -3.38 -2.27 15.60
CA ASP A 15 -3.38 -0.91 15.08
C ASP A 15 -2.61 -0.82 13.75
N ILE A 16 -1.45 -1.46 13.65
CA ILE A 16 -0.64 -1.50 12.43
C ILE A 16 -1.41 -2.21 11.32
N VAL A 17 -1.95 -3.40 11.59
CA VAL A 17 -2.72 -4.18 10.61
C VAL A 17 -3.95 -3.41 10.15
N ARG A 18 -4.68 -2.76 11.06
CA ARG A 18 -5.87 -1.96 10.75
C ARG A 18 -5.54 -0.77 9.84
N VAL A 19 -4.47 -0.04 10.14
CA VAL A 19 -4.05 1.10 9.31
C VAL A 19 -3.53 0.63 7.96
N ALA A 20 -2.72 -0.42 7.92
CA ALA A 20 -2.21 -1.00 6.68
C ALA A 20 -3.35 -1.45 5.75
N ARG A 21 -4.35 -2.16 6.29
CA ARG A 21 -5.56 -2.54 5.54
C ARG A 21 -6.30 -1.32 4.98
N ARG A 22 -6.47 -0.27 5.78
CA ARG A 22 -7.11 0.98 5.32
C ARG A 22 -6.32 1.65 4.20
N MET A 23 -5.00 1.68 4.31
CA MET A 23 -4.13 2.31 3.31
C MET A 23 -4.12 1.54 1.99
N LEU A 24 -4.01 0.22 2.06
CA LEU A 24 -3.92 -0.63 0.87
C LEU A 24 -5.26 -0.79 0.13
N ASN A 25 -6.38 -0.63 0.83
CA ASN A 25 -7.71 -0.62 0.20
C ASN A 25 -8.08 0.75 -0.41
N ALA A 26 -7.29 1.80 -0.18
CA ALA A 26 -7.53 3.11 -0.79
C ALA A 26 -7.03 3.13 -2.24
N ARG A 27 -7.55 4.06 -3.05
CA ARG A 27 -7.06 4.26 -4.42
C ARG A 27 -5.54 4.50 -4.40
N PRO A 28 -4.75 3.79 -5.22
CA PRO A 28 -3.31 3.92 -5.18
C PRO A 28 -2.88 5.28 -5.70
N ALA A 29 -1.92 5.89 -5.00
CA ALA A 29 -1.23 7.09 -5.46
C ALA A 29 -0.03 6.67 -6.32
N VAL A 30 -0.09 6.97 -7.62
CA VAL A 30 0.94 6.57 -8.59
C VAL A 30 1.62 7.80 -9.16
N ALA A 31 2.95 7.84 -9.09
CA ALA A 31 3.78 8.82 -9.76
C ALA A 31 4.85 8.08 -10.57
N ALA A 32 5.10 8.53 -11.81
CA ALA A 32 6.11 7.94 -12.67
C ALA A 32 6.87 9.03 -13.43
N ARG A 33 8.18 8.82 -13.65
CA ARG A 33 9.06 9.76 -14.35
C ARG A 33 10.05 8.99 -15.23
N GLY A 34 10.36 9.52 -16.42
CA GLY A 34 11.31 8.92 -17.36
C GLY A 34 10.64 8.16 -18.52
N LYS A 35 11.23 7.06 -18.97
CA LYS A 35 10.68 6.23 -20.06
C LYS A 35 9.53 5.37 -19.53
N LEU A 36 8.30 5.73 -19.85
CA LEU A 36 7.08 5.10 -19.32
C LEU A 36 6.50 3.97 -20.19
N GLY A 37 7.19 3.56 -21.27
CA GLY A 37 6.65 2.54 -22.20
C GLY A 37 6.42 1.16 -21.59
N SER A 38 6.97 0.89 -20.40
CA SER A 38 6.74 -0.34 -19.63
C SER A 38 5.89 -0.12 -18.37
N LEU A 39 5.36 1.10 -18.16
CA LEU A 39 4.48 1.38 -17.03
C LEU A 39 3.12 0.72 -17.31
N PRO A 40 2.62 -0.16 -16.44
CA PRO A 40 1.29 -0.76 -16.57
C PRO A 40 0.19 0.31 -16.47
N SER A 41 -1.02 -0.06 -16.88
CA SER A 41 -2.17 0.83 -16.72
C SER A 41 -2.50 1.05 -15.24
N TYR A 42 -3.21 2.13 -14.93
CA TYR A 42 -3.63 2.40 -13.55
C TYR A 42 -4.52 1.28 -13.00
N ASP A 43 -5.41 0.72 -13.82
CA ASP A 43 -6.33 -0.34 -13.42
C ASP A 43 -5.59 -1.64 -13.11
N ASP A 44 -4.53 -1.96 -13.86
CA ASP A 44 -3.65 -3.09 -13.57
C ASP A 44 -2.95 -2.90 -12.20
N ILE A 45 -2.46 -1.68 -11.92
CA ILE A 45 -1.83 -1.35 -10.63
C ILE A 45 -2.83 -1.48 -9.49
N GLN A 46 -4.04 -0.92 -9.65
CA GLN A 46 -5.08 -0.96 -8.63
C GLN A 46 -5.53 -2.39 -8.34
N THR A 47 -5.73 -3.19 -9.38
CA THR A 47 -6.13 -4.60 -9.25
C THR A 47 -5.07 -5.42 -8.51
N ALA A 48 -3.79 -5.17 -8.79
CA ALA A 48 -2.70 -5.89 -8.14
C ALA A 48 -2.45 -5.47 -6.67
N MET A 49 -2.95 -4.31 -6.26
CA MET A 49 -2.84 -3.81 -4.87
C MET A 49 -4.03 -4.19 -3.98
N ALA A 50 -5.14 -4.68 -4.54
CA ALA A 50 -6.30 -5.12 -3.78
C ALA A 50 -5.96 -6.35 -2.91
N ILE A 51 -6.35 -6.32 -1.62
CA ILE A 51 -6.08 -7.39 -0.62
C ILE A 51 -7.11 -8.55 -0.74
N ASP A 52 -7.79 -8.69 -1.87
CA ASP A 52 -8.84 -9.68 -2.00
C ASP A 52 -8.23 -11.09 -1.97
N LYS A 53 -8.42 -11.72 -0.80
CA LYS A 53 -8.02 -13.06 -0.35
C LYS A 53 -7.40 -13.99 -1.41
N ALA A 54 -6.19 -14.45 -1.08
CA ALA A 54 -5.66 -15.79 -1.26
C ALA A 54 -5.71 -16.38 -2.68
N ASP A 55 -4.52 -16.60 -3.25
CA ASP A 55 -4.26 -17.58 -4.32
C ASP A 55 -4.78 -17.32 -5.74
N SER A 56 -5.21 -16.11 -6.12
CA SER A 56 -5.67 -15.89 -7.50
C SER A 56 -5.39 -14.52 -8.12
N ALA A 57 -4.32 -13.82 -7.73
CA ALA A 57 -3.77 -12.82 -8.65
C ALA A 57 -3.09 -13.58 -9.82
N PRO A 58 -3.51 -13.37 -11.09
CA PRO A 58 -2.83 -14.01 -12.21
C PRO A 58 -1.35 -13.61 -12.17
N GLN A 59 -0.47 -14.60 -11.94
CA GLN A 59 0.96 -14.46 -11.70
C GLN A 59 1.77 -13.84 -12.86
N SER A 60 1.13 -13.22 -13.85
CA SER A 60 1.83 -12.88 -15.10
C SER A 60 2.81 -11.71 -14.94
N LYS A 61 2.65 -10.82 -13.95
CA LYS A 61 3.60 -9.71 -13.70
C LYS A 61 3.70 -9.35 -12.22
N ARG A 62 4.51 -10.08 -11.46
CA ARG A 62 4.86 -9.72 -10.08
C ARG A 62 5.57 -8.35 -10.08
N PHE A 63 4.92 -7.34 -9.49
CA PHE A 63 5.48 -5.99 -9.41
C PHE A 63 6.59 -5.92 -8.38
N HIS A 64 7.82 -5.61 -8.82
CA HIS A 64 8.93 -5.28 -7.92
C HIS A 64 8.86 -3.80 -7.55
N LEU A 65 8.07 -3.48 -6.52
CA LEU A 65 7.96 -2.12 -5.98
C LEU A 65 9.27 -1.62 -5.34
N PHE A 66 10.07 -2.55 -4.83
CA PHE A 66 11.42 -2.28 -4.33
C PHE A 66 12.38 -3.17 -5.12
N ARG A 67 13.17 -2.54 -6.01
CA ARG A 67 14.29 -3.22 -6.67
C ARG A 67 15.42 -3.34 -5.63
N SER A 68 15.97 -4.55 -5.51
CA SER A 68 17.35 -4.76 -5.03
C SER A 68 18.33 -4.47 -6.16
#